data_AF-A0A523XYJ6-F1
#
_entry.id   AF-A0A523XYJ6-F1
#
_cell.length_a   1.000
_cell.length_b   1.000
_cell.length_c   1.000
_cell.angle_alpha   90.00
_cell.angle_beta   90.00
_cell.angle_gamma   90.00
#
_symmetry.space_group_name_H-M   'P 1'
#
loop_
_entity.id
_entity.type
_entity.pdbx_description
1 polymer ?
#
loop_
_entity_poly.entity_id
_entity_poly.type
_entity_poly.pdbx_seq_one_letter_code
_entity_poly.pdbx_strand_id
1 'polypeptide(L)'
;MIDVSRDDDNYWVWGKDSTGGYPSGTGKYTKDWTKSGAVWTEVGGDLNFKTWMGGIITYIDDAWIGVDAHANTITDSNIGQDAYYQYIENTTVEGIEYPGSPDPATKDLPISYAQIQDWEAAACCDTGTGCKPECVIEGNHTPPVGSSLGPIKINGNLTFPSNGTVTIEGPVWVTGKILAENNVTIKLKEDLTSGYPVIADNPSNQAAFGQIEFNNNVITQDALAGGKLLFIATNKSSSLSNPSIWLHNNINKDLAQSIIFSLQGLIKVENNAKFNEITGYGIYLANNAEIVYEQGLINSSFSSGPGGGWEVASWKETE
;
A
#
# COMPACT_ATOMS: atom_id res chain seq x y z
N MET A 1 20.86 -23.90 11.06
CA MET A 1 20.38 -23.18 9.87
C MET A 1 19.00 -23.73 9.53
N ILE A 2 17.97 -22.90 9.42
CA ILE A 2 16.64 -23.34 8.99
C ILE A 2 16.71 -23.67 7.50
N ASP A 3 16.14 -24.80 7.09
CA ASP A 3 15.93 -25.10 5.68
C ASP A 3 14.94 -24.08 5.10
N VAL A 4 15.37 -23.36 4.07
CA VAL A 4 14.57 -22.32 3.41
C VAL A 4 13.79 -22.87 2.22
N SER A 5 13.92 -24.15 1.86
CA SER A 5 13.07 -24.77 0.84
C SER A 5 11.59 -24.62 1.19
N ARG A 6 10.71 -24.64 0.18
CA ARG A 6 9.26 -24.64 0.38
C ARG A 6 8.83 -26.02 0.91
N ASP A 7 8.02 -26.03 1.97
CA ASP A 7 7.41 -27.23 2.57
C ASP A 7 5.92 -26.93 2.75
N ASP A 8 5.08 -27.58 1.94
CA ASP A 8 3.63 -27.36 1.92
C ASP A 8 2.89 -28.19 3.01
N ASP A 9 3.62 -29.02 3.77
CA ASP A 9 3.09 -29.84 4.86
C ASP A 9 3.34 -29.22 6.25
N ASN A 10 4.39 -28.40 6.41
CA ASN A 10 4.72 -27.71 7.67
C ASN A 10 4.58 -26.18 7.57
N TYR A 11 3.41 -25.68 7.97
CA TYR A 11 3.05 -24.25 7.94
C TYR A 11 3.86 -23.34 8.88
N TRP A 12 4.68 -23.92 9.76
CA TRP A 12 5.59 -23.18 10.63
C TRP A 12 6.79 -24.04 11.03
N VAL A 13 7.98 -23.46 10.93
CA VAL A 13 9.22 -24.06 11.40
C VAL A 13 9.84 -23.11 12.42
N TRP A 14 10.15 -23.64 13.59
CA TRP A 14 10.95 -22.96 14.59
C TRP A 14 12.29 -23.67 14.72
N GLY A 15 13.37 -22.90 14.68
CA GLY A 15 14.73 -23.38 14.75
C GLY A 15 15.53 -22.61 15.79
N LYS A 16 16.46 -23.31 16.43
CA LYS A 16 17.47 -22.69 17.27
C LYS A 16 18.80 -22.67 16.53
N ASP A 17 19.38 -21.50 16.37
CA ASP A 17 20.78 -21.37 16.01
C ASP A 17 21.63 -21.37 17.27
N SER A 18 22.36 -22.48 17.50
CA SER A 18 23.22 -22.63 18.67
C SER A 18 24.47 -21.76 18.64
N THR A 19 24.79 -21.10 17.53
CA THR A 19 25.97 -20.24 17.43
C THR A 19 25.78 -18.89 18.12
N GLY A 20 24.54 -18.43 18.29
CA GLY A 20 24.22 -17.18 19.00
C GLY A 20 24.88 -15.95 18.37
N GLY A 21 24.90 -15.90 17.03
CA GLY A 21 25.63 -14.89 16.26
C GLY A 21 24.99 -13.50 16.25
N TYR A 22 23.77 -13.33 16.77
CA TYR A 22 23.08 -12.05 16.79
C TYR A 22 23.51 -11.18 17.98
N PRO A 23 24.29 -10.09 17.76
CA PRO A 23 24.90 -9.34 18.86
C PRO A 23 23.91 -8.44 19.62
N SER A 24 22.73 -8.18 19.06
CA SER A 24 21.76 -7.22 19.59
C SER A 24 20.65 -7.88 20.45
N GLY A 25 20.81 -9.13 20.87
CA GLY A 25 19.82 -9.82 21.69
C GLY A 25 20.22 -11.22 22.12
N THR A 26 19.36 -11.87 22.90
CA THR A 26 19.52 -13.29 23.27
C THR A 26 18.14 -13.94 23.29
N GLY A 27 18.00 -15.09 22.64
CA GLY A 27 16.76 -15.86 22.68
C GLY A 27 16.42 -16.30 24.11
N LYS A 28 15.25 -15.90 24.61
CA LYS A 28 14.72 -16.29 25.93
C LYS A 28 13.30 -16.84 25.82
N TYR A 29 12.91 -17.71 26.75
CA TYR A 29 11.57 -18.26 26.87
C TYR A 29 11.04 -18.15 28.31
N THR A 30 9.73 -18.08 28.45
CA THR A 30 9.02 -18.22 29.73
C THR A 30 7.84 -19.18 29.53
N LYS A 31 7.47 -19.91 30.59
CA LYS A 31 6.26 -20.75 30.58
C LYS A 31 4.97 -19.97 30.80
N ASP A 32 5.09 -18.76 31.35
CA ASP A 32 3.96 -17.87 31.62
C ASP A 32 4.41 -16.43 31.42
N TRP A 33 4.10 -15.89 30.24
CA TRP A 33 4.47 -14.53 29.85
C TRP A 33 3.51 -13.48 30.41
N THR A 34 2.35 -13.91 30.93
CA THR A 34 1.30 -13.03 31.44
C THR A 34 1.43 -12.72 32.93
N LYS A 35 2.21 -13.53 33.66
CA LYS A 35 2.54 -13.27 35.06
C LYS A 35 3.39 -12.00 35.22
N SER A 36 2.95 -11.08 36.08
CA SER A 36 3.76 -9.93 36.48
C SER A 36 5.09 -10.40 37.08
N GLY A 37 6.20 -9.90 36.54
CA GLY A 37 7.55 -10.36 36.90
C GLY A 37 7.94 -11.72 36.32
N ALA A 38 7.39 -12.10 35.15
CA ALA A 38 7.76 -13.33 34.45
C ALA A 38 9.29 -13.48 34.34
N VAL A 39 9.80 -14.66 34.71
CA VAL A 39 11.22 -14.99 34.60
C VAL A 39 11.48 -15.57 33.22
N TRP A 40 12.36 -14.91 32.48
CA TRP A 40 12.77 -15.31 31.15
C TRP A 40 14.09 -16.08 31.20
N THR A 41 14.06 -17.33 30.77
CA THR A 41 15.20 -18.26 30.75
C THR A 41 15.86 -18.23 29.38
N GLU A 42 17.18 -18.19 29.34
CA GLU A 42 17.93 -18.22 28.07
C GLU A 42 17.82 -19.58 27.39
N VAL A 43 17.67 -19.55 26.06
CA VAL A 43 17.53 -20.74 25.22
C VAL A 43 18.90 -21.27 24.74
N GLY A 44 19.97 -20.49 24.97
CA GLY A 44 21.34 -20.83 24.58
C GLY A 44 21.52 -20.88 23.07
N GLY A 45 21.10 -19.81 22.39
CA GLY A 45 21.11 -19.63 20.94
C GLY A 45 20.09 -18.60 20.48
N ASP A 46 20.15 -18.24 19.20
CA ASP A 46 19.18 -17.36 18.55
C ASP A 46 17.99 -18.17 18.03
N LEU A 47 16.81 -17.56 18.08
CA LEU A 47 15.58 -18.17 17.60
C LEU A 47 15.32 -17.69 16.18
N ASN A 48 15.18 -18.64 15.27
CA ASN A 48 14.73 -18.41 13.91
C ASN A 48 13.35 -19.01 13.75
N PHE A 49 12.47 -18.33 13.04
CA PHE A 49 11.17 -18.87 12.69
C PHE A 49 10.90 -18.64 11.20
N LYS A 50 10.13 -19.55 10.61
CA LYS A 50 9.55 -19.41 9.29
C LYS A 50 8.09 -19.83 9.40
N THR A 51 7.19 -19.07 8.77
CA THR A 51 5.79 -19.45 8.64
C THR A 51 5.44 -19.45 7.16
N TRP A 52 4.73 -20.49 6.72
CA TRP A 52 4.05 -20.50 5.44
C TRP A 52 2.59 -20.24 5.75
N MET A 53 2.15 -19.03 5.42
CA MET A 53 0.73 -18.73 5.44
C MET A 53 0.19 -19.20 4.09
N GLY A 54 -0.71 -20.18 4.11
CA GLY A 54 -1.36 -20.67 2.89
C GLY A 54 -1.97 -19.50 2.13
N GLY A 55 -1.56 -19.35 0.87
CA GLY A 55 -2.16 -18.37 -0.03
C GLY A 55 -3.62 -18.75 -0.29
N ILE A 56 -4.47 -17.73 -0.48
CA ILE A 56 -5.81 -17.93 -1.03
C ILE A 56 -5.62 -18.45 -2.46
N ILE A 57 -6.43 -19.43 -2.87
CA ILE A 57 -6.54 -19.88 -4.25
C ILE A 57 -6.75 -18.66 -5.15
N THR A 58 -5.81 -18.38 -6.06
CA THR A 58 -5.96 -17.26 -7.00
C THR A 58 -7.10 -17.55 -7.97
N TYR A 59 -7.92 -16.55 -8.24
CA TYR A 59 -9.20 -16.71 -8.91
C TYR A 59 -9.42 -15.59 -9.93
N ILE A 60 -9.85 -15.94 -11.13
CA ILE A 60 -10.29 -15.01 -12.18
C ILE A 60 -11.73 -15.40 -12.52
N ASP A 61 -12.62 -14.42 -12.55
CA ASP A 61 -14.05 -14.64 -12.78
C ASP A 61 -14.70 -13.44 -13.45
N ASP A 62 -15.60 -13.72 -14.39
CA ASP A 62 -16.31 -12.72 -15.21
C ASP A 62 -15.38 -11.62 -15.76
N ALA A 63 -14.23 -12.03 -16.31
CA ALA A 63 -13.18 -11.13 -16.75
C ALA A 63 -12.86 -11.28 -18.26
N TRP A 64 -12.56 -10.15 -18.91
CA TRP A 64 -11.92 -10.14 -20.23
C TRP A 64 -10.44 -9.78 -20.11
N ILE A 65 -9.57 -10.72 -20.48
CA ILE A 65 -8.12 -10.58 -20.39
C ILE A 65 -7.56 -10.62 -21.81
N GLY A 66 -7.06 -9.51 -22.34
CA GLY A 66 -6.58 -9.42 -23.73
C GLY A 66 -5.23 -10.11 -24.00
N VAL A 67 -4.61 -10.71 -22.99
CA VAL A 67 -3.29 -11.36 -23.03
C VAL A 67 -3.35 -12.69 -22.26
N ASP A 68 -2.22 -13.13 -21.69
CA ASP A 68 -2.14 -14.34 -20.88
C ASP A 68 -2.85 -14.18 -19.52
N ALA A 69 -3.50 -15.25 -19.07
CA ALA A 69 -4.10 -15.36 -17.75
C ALA A 69 -3.42 -16.42 -16.89
N HIS A 70 -3.09 -16.06 -15.66
CA HIS A 70 -2.50 -16.97 -14.67
C HIS A 70 -3.31 -16.92 -13.38
N ALA A 71 -4.00 -18.01 -13.04
CA ALA A 71 -4.71 -18.17 -11.78
C ALA A 71 -4.95 -19.65 -11.50
N ASN A 72 -5.09 -20.04 -10.23
CA ASN A 72 -5.45 -21.41 -9.88
C ASN A 72 -6.79 -21.80 -10.49
N THR A 73 -7.80 -20.93 -10.37
CA THR A 73 -9.14 -21.15 -10.90
C THR A 73 -9.57 -20.01 -11.82
N ILE A 74 -10.13 -20.34 -12.98
CA ILE A 74 -10.65 -19.36 -13.95
C ILE A 74 -12.10 -19.74 -14.32
N THR A 75 -13.05 -18.83 -14.14
CA THR A 75 -14.48 -19.06 -14.44
C THR A 75 -15.07 -17.92 -15.26
N ASP A 76 -16.11 -18.22 -16.04
CA ASP A 76 -16.97 -17.24 -16.73
C ASP A 76 -16.20 -16.13 -17.50
N SER A 77 -15.01 -16.42 -18.03
CA SER A 77 -14.07 -15.40 -18.54
C SER A 77 -13.76 -15.55 -20.04
N ASN A 78 -13.08 -14.55 -20.61
CA ASN A 78 -12.53 -14.59 -21.98
C ASN A 78 -11.04 -14.19 -21.96
N ILE A 79 -10.18 -15.08 -22.44
CA ILE A 79 -8.72 -14.93 -22.44
C ILE A 79 -8.23 -14.84 -23.90
N GLY A 80 -7.58 -13.74 -24.25
CA GLY A 80 -7.13 -13.43 -25.62
C GLY A 80 -5.82 -14.11 -26.03
N GLN A 81 -5.06 -14.64 -25.08
CA GLN A 81 -3.86 -15.47 -25.35
C GLN A 81 -3.91 -16.73 -24.49
N ASP A 82 -2.82 -17.06 -23.78
CA ASP A 82 -2.68 -18.35 -23.10
C ASP A 82 -3.31 -18.35 -21.70
N ALA A 83 -3.75 -19.51 -21.23
CA ALA A 83 -4.34 -19.68 -19.89
C ALA A 83 -3.60 -20.73 -19.07
N TYR A 84 -3.13 -20.35 -17.88
CA TYR A 84 -2.37 -21.21 -16.95
C TYR A 84 -3.16 -21.41 -15.66
N TYR A 85 -3.64 -22.64 -15.42
CA TYR A 85 -4.62 -22.91 -14.35
C TYR A 85 -4.59 -24.34 -13.79
N GLN A 86 -5.28 -24.54 -12.66
CA GLN A 86 -5.65 -25.85 -12.09
C GLN A 86 -7.08 -26.24 -12.46
N TYR A 87 -8.04 -25.30 -12.37
CA TYR A 87 -9.44 -25.49 -12.74
C TYR A 87 -9.93 -24.39 -13.67
N ILE A 88 -10.72 -24.76 -14.69
CA ILE A 88 -11.36 -23.82 -15.62
C ILE A 88 -12.80 -24.24 -15.91
N GLU A 89 -13.73 -23.27 -15.92
CA GLU A 89 -15.14 -23.49 -16.26
C GLU A 89 -15.70 -22.29 -17.04
N ASN A 90 -16.63 -22.52 -17.97
CA ASN A 90 -17.34 -21.49 -18.73
C ASN A 90 -16.46 -20.37 -19.34
N THR A 91 -15.20 -20.68 -19.63
CA THR A 91 -14.20 -19.70 -20.09
C THR A 91 -13.81 -19.99 -21.53
N THR A 92 -13.64 -18.94 -22.33
CA THR A 92 -13.10 -19.04 -23.69
C THR A 92 -11.64 -18.62 -23.68
N VAL A 93 -10.75 -19.46 -24.24
CA VAL A 93 -9.31 -19.17 -24.39
C VAL A 93 -8.98 -19.15 -25.88
N GLU A 94 -8.46 -18.03 -26.38
CA GLU A 94 -8.05 -17.89 -27.79
C GLU A 94 -6.67 -18.52 -28.08
N GLY A 95 -5.79 -18.57 -27.07
CA GLY A 95 -4.47 -19.19 -27.13
C GLY A 95 -4.45 -20.65 -26.66
N ILE A 96 -3.38 -21.03 -25.97
CA ILE A 96 -3.15 -22.39 -25.47
C ILE A 96 -3.58 -22.51 -24.00
N GLU A 97 -4.26 -23.62 -23.69
CA GLU A 97 -4.59 -24.01 -22.33
C GLU A 97 -3.45 -24.83 -21.70
N TYR A 98 -3.00 -24.43 -20.50
CA TYR A 98 -1.96 -25.07 -19.71
C TYR A 98 -2.53 -25.58 -18.37
N PRO A 99 -3.32 -26.68 -18.36
CA PRO A 99 -3.85 -27.26 -17.14
C PRO A 99 -2.74 -27.86 -16.25
N GLY A 100 -2.91 -27.77 -14.94
CA GLY A 100 -1.94 -28.23 -13.95
C GLY A 100 -0.79 -27.25 -13.70
N SER A 101 -0.89 -26.01 -14.21
CA SER A 101 0.12 -24.96 -13.99
C SER A 101 0.16 -24.54 -12.52
N PRO A 102 1.36 -24.34 -11.93
CA PRO A 102 1.47 -23.95 -10.54
C PRO A 102 0.80 -22.60 -10.28
N ASP A 103 0.32 -22.41 -9.06
CA ASP A 103 -0.28 -21.15 -8.65
C ASP A 103 0.70 -19.99 -8.84
N PRO A 104 0.23 -18.81 -9.29
CA PRO A 104 1.03 -17.60 -9.33
C PRO A 104 1.68 -17.35 -7.96
N ALA A 105 2.98 -17.05 -7.98
CA ALA A 105 3.69 -16.69 -6.76
C ALA A 105 3.06 -15.42 -6.15
N THR A 106 2.90 -15.41 -4.84
CA THR A 106 2.47 -14.22 -4.10
C THR A 106 3.46 -13.09 -4.33
N LYS A 107 2.95 -11.88 -4.57
CA LYS A 107 3.75 -10.67 -4.61
C LYS A 107 3.38 -9.79 -3.43
N ASP A 108 4.41 -9.27 -2.76
CA ASP A 108 4.21 -8.27 -1.73
C ASP A 108 3.71 -6.97 -2.35
N LEU A 109 2.94 -6.21 -1.57
CA LEU A 109 2.58 -4.85 -1.96
C LEU A 109 3.85 -3.99 -2.09
N PRO A 110 3.91 -3.08 -3.06
CA PRO A 110 5.13 -2.34 -3.39
C PRO A 110 5.57 -1.34 -2.31
N ILE A 111 4.68 -1.01 -1.37
CA ILE A 111 4.94 -0.09 -0.26
C ILE A 111 4.74 -0.85 1.05
N SER A 112 5.79 -0.93 1.86
CA SER A 112 5.76 -1.56 3.18
C SER A 112 5.20 -0.61 4.24
N TYR A 113 4.73 -1.15 5.38
CA TYR A 113 4.30 -0.29 6.49
C TYR A 113 5.45 0.54 7.07
N ALA A 114 6.67 -0.01 7.12
CA ALA A 114 7.85 0.74 7.58
C ALA A 114 8.12 1.98 6.70
N GLN A 115 7.96 1.84 5.37
CA GLN A 115 8.08 2.97 4.44
C GLN A 115 7.03 4.06 4.70
N ILE A 116 5.81 3.66 5.06
CA ILE A 116 4.75 4.61 5.45
C ILE A 116 5.13 5.33 6.74
N GLN A 117 5.68 4.62 7.74
CA GLN A 117 6.12 5.22 9.00
C GLN A 117 7.28 6.21 8.80
N ASP A 118 8.21 5.95 7.88
CA ASP A 118 9.27 6.90 7.53
C ASP A 118 8.70 8.20 6.96
N TRP A 119 7.67 8.10 6.12
CA TRP A 119 6.94 9.26 5.58
C TRP A 119 6.13 10.00 6.66
N GLU A 120 5.54 9.29 7.61
CA GLU A 120 4.83 9.88 8.75
C GLU A 120 5.79 10.64 9.67
N ALA A 121 6.98 10.09 9.93
CA ALA A 121 8.04 10.76 10.67
C ALA A 121 8.47 12.05 9.95
N ALA A 122 8.66 11.99 8.63
CA ALA A 122 8.96 13.18 7.82
C ALA A 122 7.84 14.22 7.85
N ALA A 123 6.58 13.80 7.79
CA ALA A 123 5.41 14.68 7.87
C ALA A 123 5.35 15.45 9.19
N CYS A 124 5.74 14.83 10.31
CA CYS A 124 5.76 15.52 11.60
C CYS A 124 7.14 16.11 11.97
N CYS A 125 8.04 16.22 10.99
CA CYS A 125 9.39 16.76 11.14
C CYS A 125 10.23 16.06 12.21
N ASP A 126 10.02 14.77 12.43
CA ASP A 126 10.76 13.99 13.41
C ASP A 126 12.22 13.79 12.96
N THR A 127 13.16 14.13 13.84
CA THR A 127 14.61 13.96 13.65
C THR A 127 15.18 12.88 14.59
N GLY A 128 14.35 11.93 15.03
CA GLY A 128 14.69 10.89 16.01
C GLY A 128 14.36 11.24 17.46
N THR A 129 13.56 12.28 17.70
CA THR A 129 13.19 12.75 19.05
C THR A 129 11.67 12.84 19.26
N GLY A 130 10.89 12.35 18.30
CA GLY A 130 9.45 12.57 18.23
C GLY A 130 9.09 13.81 17.41
N CYS A 131 7.80 13.89 17.06
CA CYS A 131 7.21 14.96 16.25
C CYS A 131 7.45 16.37 16.83
N LYS A 132 7.75 17.33 15.96
CA LYS A 132 7.97 18.72 16.34
C LYS A 132 6.64 19.48 16.44
N PRO A 133 6.38 20.28 17.49
CA PRO A 133 5.11 20.98 17.65
C PRO A 133 4.70 21.87 16.47
N GLU A 134 5.67 22.49 15.79
CA GLU A 134 5.45 23.32 14.60
C GLU A 134 4.96 22.55 13.38
N CYS A 135 5.17 21.23 13.35
CA CYS A 135 4.72 20.34 12.29
C CYS A 135 3.51 19.49 12.72
N VAL A 136 2.82 19.87 13.79
CA VAL A 136 1.64 19.16 14.32
C VAL A 136 0.46 20.11 14.48
N ILE A 137 -0.69 19.72 13.94
CA ILE A 137 -1.98 20.38 14.16
C ILE A 137 -2.85 19.45 15.01
N GLU A 138 -3.37 19.97 16.12
CA GLU A 138 -4.32 19.26 16.98
C GLU A 138 -5.76 19.50 16.52
N GLY A 139 -6.53 18.42 16.43
CA GLY A 139 -7.93 18.46 16.02
C GLY A 139 -8.13 18.50 14.49
N ASN A 140 -9.39 18.66 14.09
CA ASN A 140 -9.77 18.70 12.68
C ASN A 140 -9.24 19.96 12.00
N HIS A 141 -8.81 19.82 10.75
CA HIS A 141 -8.20 20.89 9.99
C HIS A 141 -8.83 21.04 8.60
N THR A 142 -9.06 22.29 8.21
CA THR A 142 -9.43 22.69 6.85
C THR A 142 -8.45 23.79 6.41
N PRO A 143 -7.53 23.50 5.48
CA PRO A 143 -6.61 24.49 4.98
C PRO A 143 -7.38 25.64 4.29
N PRO A 144 -6.95 26.91 4.44
CA PRO A 144 -7.50 28.00 3.67
C PRO A 144 -7.35 27.78 2.17
N VAL A 145 -8.30 28.29 1.37
CA VAL A 145 -8.19 28.25 -0.10
C VAL A 145 -6.92 28.98 -0.55
N GLY A 146 -6.15 28.34 -1.43
CA GLY A 146 -4.90 28.85 -1.98
C GLY A 146 -3.67 28.66 -1.08
N SER A 147 -3.83 28.00 0.08
CA SER A 147 -2.71 27.75 0.99
C SER A 147 -1.85 26.54 0.57
N SER A 148 -0.67 26.47 1.17
CA SER A 148 0.20 25.28 1.12
C SER A 148 -0.04 24.38 2.35
N LEU A 149 0.21 23.09 2.19
CA LEU A 149 0.15 22.08 3.23
C LEU A 149 1.37 21.14 3.12
N GLY A 150 1.94 20.75 4.25
CA GLY A 150 3.09 19.84 4.29
C GLY A 150 4.45 20.56 4.37
N PRO A 151 5.45 19.99 5.07
CA PRO A 151 5.36 18.81 5.94
C PRO A 151 4.47 19.08 7.16
N ILE A 152 3.46 18.24 7.40
CA ILE A 152 2.57 18.39 8.55
C ILE A 152 1.92 17.07 9.00
N LYS A 153 1.76 16.90 10.30
CA LYS A 153 0.86 15.92 10.93
C LYS A 153 -0.41 16.59 11.45
N ILE A 154 -1.56 15.96 11.25
CA ILE A 154 -2.86 16.41 11.76
C ILE A 154 -3.44 15.31 12.66
N ASN A 155 -3.54 15.60 13.96
CA ASN A 155 -4.16 14.74 14.97
C ASN A 155 -5.69 14.91 14.95
N GLY A 156 -6.30 14.57 13.82
CA GLY A 156 -7.73 14.76 13.55
C GLY A 156 -8.07 14.44 12.10
N ASN A 157 -9.22 14.93 11.63
CA ASN A 157 -9.62 14.83 10.22
C ASN A 157 -9.04 15.99 9.40
N LEU A 158 -8.73 15.74 8.13
CA LEU A 158 -8.41 16.75 7.13
C LEU A 158 -9.57 16.86 6.15
N THR A 159 -10.15 18.06 6.03
CA THR A 159 -11.15 18.36 5.00
C THR A 159 -10.61 19.44 4.09
N PHE A 160 -10.42 19.13 2.81
CA PHE A 160 -10.05 20.12 1.81
C PHE A 160 -11.23 21.08 1.52
N PRO A 161 -10.96 22.39 1.29
CA PRO A 161 -12.02 23.37 1.11
C PRO A 161 -12.71 23.23 -0.25
N SER A 162 -14.03 23.05 -0.27
CA SER A 162 -14.83 23.00 -1.51
C SER A 162 -14.64 24.24 -2.38
N ASN A 163 -14.66 24.06 -3.71
CA ASN A 163 -14.37 25.09 -4.71
C ASN A 163 -13.01 25.77 -4.51
N GLY A 164 -12.06 25.08 -3.86
CA GLY A 164 -10.77 25.62 -3.48
C GLY A 164 -9.61 24.77 -3.98
N THR A 165 -8.44 25.40 -4.02
CA THR A 165 -7.17 24.74 -4.31
C THR A 165 -6.29 24.73 -3.07
N VAL A 166 -5.61 23.62 -2.80
CA VAL A 166 -4.56 23.51 -1.78
C VAL A 166 -3.32 22.91 -2.41
N THR A 167 -2.16 23.51 -2.16
CA THR A 167 -0.86 23.04 -2.69
C THR A 167 -0.17 22.16 -1.65
N ILE A 168 0.26 20.96 -2.04
CA ILE A 168 1.07 20.06 -1.23
C ILE A 168 2.55 20.37 -1.49
N GLU A 169 3.26 20.78 -0.45
CA GLU A 169 4.69 21.13 -0.51
C GLU A 169 5.59 20.18 0.30
N GLY A 170 4.98 19.20 0.97
CA GLY A 170 5.69 18.17 1.74
C GLY A 170 4.76 17.00 2.11
N PRO A 171 5.28 15.96 2.79
CA PRO A 171 4.48 14.84 3.26
C PRO A 171 3.41 15.28 4.25
N VAL A 172 2.21 14.72 4.14
CA VAL A 172 1.08 15.02 5.03
C VAL A 172 0.64 13.74 5.71
N TRP A 173 0.54 13.74 7.04
CA TRP A 173 0.02 12.62 7.83
C TRP A 173 -1.23 13.04 8.61
N VAL A 174 -2.33 12.31 8.44
CA VAL A 174 -3.62 12.57 9.08
C VAL A 174 -4.02 11.34 9.88
N THR A 175 -4.29 11.50 11.17
CA THR A 175 -4.69 10.37 12.05
C THR A 175 -6.17 10.00 11.95
N GLY A 176 -6.96 10.84 11.29
CA GLY A 176 -8.39 10.65 11.07
C GLY A 176 -8.71 10.32 9.62
N LYS A 177 -9.82 10.89 9.12
CA LYS A 177 -10.24 10.80 7.72
C LYS A 177 -9.69 11.97 6.91
N ILE A 178 -9.32 11.70 5.67
CA ILE A 178 -9.06 12.73 4.64
C ILE A 178 -10.28 12.82 3.73
N LEU A 179 -10.81 14.03 3.56
CA LEU A 179 -12.02 14.31 2.81
C LEU A 179 -11.79 15.44 1.81
N ALA A 180 -12.16 15.23 0.54
CA ALA A 180 -12.26 16.29 -0.45
C ALA A 180 -13.57 16.16 -1.22
N GLU A 181 -14.36 17.24 -1.26
CA GLU A 181 -15.70 17.22 -1.84
C GLU A 181 -16.02 18.52 -2.58
N ASN A 182 -16.73 18.41 -3.70
CA ASN A 182 -17.30 19.52 -4.46
C ASN A 182 -16.25 20.48 -5.03
N ASN A 183 -15.69 20.13 -6.19
CA ASN A 183 -14.80 20.98 -6.99
C ASN A 183 -13.51 21.39 -6.25
N VAL A 184 -12.89 20.46 -5.52
CA VAL A 184 -11.59 20.66 -4.86
C VAL A 184 -10.46 20.42 -5.85
N THR A 185 -9.39 21.21 -5.78
CA THR A 185 -8.10 20.88 -6.43
C THR A 185 -7.02 20.64 -5.38
N ILE A 186 -6.42 19.45 -5.37
CA ILE A 186 -5.25 19.11 -4.55
C ILE A 186 -4.04 19.06 -5.48
N LYS A 187 -3.10 19.98 -5.33
CA LYS A 187 -2.02 20.19 -6.29
C LYS A 187 -0.66 19.93 -5.66
N LEU A 188 0.19 19.13 -6.28
CA LEU A 188 1.60 19.08 -5.92
C LEU A 188 2.32 20.32 -6.45
N LYS A 189 3.26 20.84 -5.67
CA LYS A 189 4.11 21.95 -6.10
C LYS A 189 4.80 21.63 -7.45
N GLU A 190 4.68 22.53 -8.43
CA GLU A 190 4.94 22.24 -9.85
C GLU A 190 6.40 21.92 -10.21
N ASP A 191 7.35 22.42 -9.42
CA ASP A 191 8.80 22.34 -9.67
C ASP A 191 9.43 21.03 -9.16
N LEU A 192 8.63 20.14 -8.58
CA LEU A 192 9.12 18.92 -7.95
C LEU A 192 9.31 17.79 -8.98
N THR A 193 10.52 17.24 -9.02
CA THR A 193 10.84 16.01 -9.75
C THR A 193 10.52 14.75 -8.94
N SER A 194 10.18 14.91 -7.66
CA SER A 194 9.78 13.83 -6.75
C SER A 194 8.46 14.18 -6.07
N GLY A 195 7.64 13.17 -5.87
CA GLY A 195 6.33 13.23 -5.24
C GLY A 195 6.36 13.33 -3.72
N TYR A 196 5.18 13.62 -3.16
CA TYR A 196 4.94 13.55 -1.71
C TYR A 196 3.73 12.68 -1.38
N PRO A 197 3.80 11.95 -0.26
CA PRO A 197 2.68 11.16 0.23
C PRO A 197 1.69 12.03 1.04
N VAL A 198 0.41 11.73 0.87
CA VAL A 198 -0.71 12.23 1.69
C VAL A 198 -1.36 11.01 2.35
N ILE A 199 -1.10 10.84 3.64
CA ILE A 199 -1.30 9.60 4.39
C ILE A 199 -2.44 9.77 5.37
N ALA A 200 -3.40 8.84 5.33
CA ALA A 200 -4.38 8.62 6.37
C ALA A 200 -4.00 7.34 7.14
N ASP A 201 -3.40 7.48 8.33
CA ASP A 201 -3.06 6.37 9.21
C ASP A 201 -3.27 6.74 10.67
N ASN A 202 -3.88 5.82 11.41
CA ASN A 202 -3.88 5.83 12.86
C ASN A 202 -3.25 4.54 13.37
N PRO A 203 -1.96 4.54 13.71
CA PRO A 203 -1.26 3.34 14.19
C PRO A 203 -1.95 2.67 15.39
N SER A 204 -2.68 3.45 16.20
CA SER A 204 -3.40 2.95 17.37
C SER A 204 -4.75 2.30 17.03
N ASN A 205 -5.37 2.64 15.89
CA ASN A 205 -6.67 2.11 15.49
C ASN A 205 -6.97 2.22 13.98
N GLN A 206 -6.33 1.37 13.19
CA GLN A 206 -6.56 1.25 11.74
C GLN A 206 -7.90 0.60 11.37
N ALA A 207 -8.65 0.07 12.34
CA ALA A 207 -9.99 -0.46 12.07
C ALA A 207 -11.03 0.66 11.90
N ALA A 208 -10.87 1.75 12.67
CA ALA A 208 -11.85 2.85 12.71
C ALA A 208 -11.40 4.13 12.01
N PHE A 209 -10.10 4.33 11.77
CA PHE A 209 -9.54 5.56 11.21
C PHE A 209 -8.58 5.28 10.03
N GLY A 210 -8.05 6.34 9.41
CA GLY A 210 -7.11 6.24 8.29
C GLY A 210 -7.81 6.04 6.94
N GLN A 211 -9.00 6.60 6.77
CA GLN A 211 -9.78 6.51 5.52
C GLN A 211 -9.57 7.73 4.64
N ILE A 212 -9.69 7.55 3.32
CA ILE A 212 -9.69 8.63 2.34
C ILE A 212 -11.01 8.59 1.56
N GLU A 213 -11.66 9.74 1.41
CA GLU A 213 -12.82 9.89 0.53
C GLU A 213 -12.69 11.13 -0.33
N PHE A 214 -12.71 10.94 -1.65
CA PHE A 214 -12.80 12.01 -2.64
C PHE A 214 -14.10 11.87 -3.41
N ASN A 215 -14.90 12.93 -3.41
CA ASN A 215 -16.16 12.92 -4.12
C ASN A 215 -16.49 14.22 -4.87
N ASN A 216 -17.24 14.06 -5.96
CA ASN A 216 -17.80 15.15 -6.77
C ASN A 216 -16.77 16.17 -7.29
N ASN A 217 -16.18 15.85 -8.45
CA ASN A 217 -15.28 16.72 -9.22
C ASN A 217 -14.01 17.15 -8.46
N VAL A 218 -13.42 16.26 -7.66
CA VAL A 218 -12.06 16.48 -7.12
C VAL A 218 -11.05 16.31 -8.24
N ILE A 219 -10.08 17.21 -8.30
CA ILE A 219 -8.95 17.16 -9.22
C ILE A 219 -7.68 17.07 -8.39
N THR A 220 -6.87 16.06 -8.65
CA THR A 220 -5.49 15.98 -8.16
C THR A 220 -4.54 16.38 -9.27
N GLN A 221 -3.49 17.13 -8.97
CA GLN A 221 -2.51 17.57 -9.97
C GLN A 221 -1.10 17.16 -9.54
N ASP A 222 -0.49 16.29 -10.33
CA ASP A 222 0.93 15.95 -10.23
C ASP A 222 1.80 17.15 -10.66
N ALA A 223 3.08 17.11 -10.31
CA ALA A 223 4.02 18.17 -10.69
C ALA A 223 4.42 18.04 -12.17
N LEU A 224 4.55 19.18 -12.86
CA LEU A 224 4.96 19.21 -14.27
C LEU A 224 6.37 18.67 -14.48
N ALA A 225 7.23 18.76 -13.45
CA ALA A 225 8.58 18.24 -13.45
C ALA A 225 8.66 16.71 -13.18
N GLY A 226 7.53 16.02 -13.02
CA GLY A 226 7.44 14.56 -12.93
C GLY A 226 7.12 14.01 -11.54
N GLY A 227 7.15 14.83 -10.49
CA GLY A 227 6.72 14.42 -9.15
C GLY A 227 5.23 14.04 -9.12
N LYS A 228 4.86 13.04 -8.32
CA LYS A 228 3.49 12.51 -8.24
C LYS A 228 2.88 12.68 -6.85
N LEU A 229 1.58 12.90 -6.74
CA LEU A 229 0.88 12.74 -5.46
C LEU A 229 0.64 11.25 -5.19
N LEU A 230 0.91 10.83 -3.96
CA LEU A 230 0.63 9.47 -3.50
C LEU A 230 -0.33 9.51 -2.32
N PHE A 231 -1.56 9.06 -2.52
CA PHE A 231 -2.56 8.98 -1.46
C PHE A 231 -2.54 7.60 -0.83
N ILE A 232 -2.31 7.53 0.48
CA ILE A 232 -2.16 6.29 1.22
C ILE A 232 -3.21 6.18 2.31
N ALA A 233 -3.94 5.07 2.34
CA ALA A 233 -4.77 4.69 3.47
C ALA A 233 -4.29 3.37 4.08
N THR A 234 -4.25 3.32 5.41
CA THR A 234 -3.94 2.08 6.16
C THR A 234 -5.18 1.46 6.79
N ASN A 235 -6.35 2.10 6.66
CA ASN A 235 -7.59 1.59 7.19
C ASN A 235 -7.88 0.16 6.68
N LYS A 236 -8.35 -0.72 7.56
CA LYS A 236 -8.54 -2.15 7.28
C LYS A 236 -9.93 -2.52 6.76
N SER A 237 -10.79 -1.53 6.48
CA SER A 237 -12.14 -1.82 6.02
C SER A 237 -12.12 -2.43 4.63
N SER A 238 -12.76 -3.59 4.50
CA SER A 238 -13.04 -4.28 3.23
C SER A 238 -14.49 -4.12 2.77
N SER A 239 -15.27 -3.24 3.43
CA SER A 239 -16.69 -3.03 3.10
C SER A 239 -16.87 -2.17 1.85
N LEU A 240 -17.74 -2.59 0.93
CA LEU A 240 -18.13 -1.78 -0.22
C LEU A 240 -18.93 -0.51 0.15
N SER A 241 -19.59 -0.49 1.31
CA SER A 241 -20.36 0.68 1.78
C SER A 241 -19.55 1.66 2.61
N ASN A 242 -18.37 1.24 3.07
CA ASN A 242 -17.45 2.06 3.85
C ASN A 242 -16.01 1.59 3.61
N PRO A 243 -15.48 1.75 2.38
CA PRO A 243 -14.16 1.23 2.02
C PRO A 243 -13.04 2.03 2.71
N SER A 244 -11.80 1.54 2.61
CA SER A 244 -10.62 2.26 3.11
C SER A 244 -10.34 3.52 2.30
N ILE A 245 -10.48 3.41 0.98
CA ILE A 245 -10.45 4.55 0.06
C ILE A 245 -11.72 4.52 -0.80
N TRP A 246 -12.43 5.65 -0.87
CA TRP A 246 -13.57 5.83 -1.74
C TRP A 246 -13.36 7.00 -2.70
N LEU A 247 -13.33 6.72 -4.00
CA LEU A 247 -13.09 7.70 -5.06
C LEU A 247 -14.28 7.67 -6.00
N HIS A 248 -15.15 8.70 -5.96
CA HIS A 248 -16.39 8.64 -6.72
C HIS A 248 -16.88 9.98 -7.27
N ASN A 249 -17.60 9.92 -8.38
CA ASN A 249 -18.23 11.06 -9.06
C ASN A 249 -17.20 12.02 -9.67
N ASN A 250 -16.71 11.65 -10.86
CA ASN A 250 -15.89 12.47 -11.76
C ASN A 250 -14.55 12.94 -11.16
N ILE A 251 -13.91 12.11 -10.34
CA ILE A 251 -12.56 12.41 -9.84
C ILE A 251 -11.56 12.30 -10.98
N ASN A 252 -10.80 13.36 -11.26
CA ASN A 252 -9.80 13.36 -12.34
C ASN A 252 -10.36 12.94 -13.72
N LYS A 253 -11.67 13.08 -13.95
CA LYS A 253 -12.39 12.50 -15.10
C LYS A 253 -11.69 12.72 -16.44
N ASP A 254 -11.11 13.91 -16.63
CA ASP A 254 -10.52 14.32 -17.91
C ASP A 254 -9.05 13.88 -18.08
N LEU A 255 -8.31 13.67 -16.98
CA LEU A 255 -6.88 13.34 -17.02
C LEU A 255 -6.49 12.48 -15.82
N ALA A 256 -5.92 11.31 -16.10
CA ALA A 256 -5.35 10.44 -15.07
C ALA A 256 -4.22 11.16 -14.33
N GLN A 257 -4.30 11.18 -13.00
CA GLN A 257 -3.36 11.86 -12.10
C GLN A 257 -3.24 11.07 -10.81
N SER A 258 -2.11 11.25 -10.11
CA SER A 258 -1.81 10.66 -8.80
C SER A 258 -1.77 9.14 -8.74
N ILE A 259 -1.18 8.65 -7.66
CA ILE A 259 -1.12 7.24 -7.28
C ILE A 259 -1.99 7.03 -6.04
N ILE A 260 -2.76 5.96 -6.03
CA ILE A 260 -3.60 5.56 -4.90
C ILE A 260 -3.08 4.25 -4.32
N PHE A 261 -2.90 4.22 -3.00
CA PHE A 261 -2.42 3.04 -2.30
C PHE A 261 -3.25 2.71 -1.04
N SER A 262 -3.66 1.45 -0.88
CA SER A 262 -4.23 0.96 0.38
C SER A 262 -3.52 -0.29 0.86
N LEU A 263 -2.95 -0.23 2.07
CA LEU A 263 -2.13 -1.31 2.59
C LEU A 263 -2.96 -2.58 2.93
N GLN A 264 -4.16 -2.40 3.48
CA GLN A 264 -4.95 -3.50 4.07
C GLN A 264 -6.44 -3.44 3.76
N GLY A 265 -6.93 -2.36 3.14
CA GLY A 265 -8.36 -2.14 2.94
C GLY A 265 -8.77 -2.13 1.48
N LEU A 266 -10.09 -2.13 1.27
CA LEU A 266 -10.68 -2.04 -0.06
C LEU A 266 -10.58 -0.61 -0.59
N ILE A 267 -10.16 -0.48 -1.85
CA ILE A 267 -10.26 0.75 -2.63
C ILE A 267 -11.49 0.61 -3.53
N LYS A 268 -12.42 1.56 -3.44
CA LYS A 268 -13.60 1.61 -4.31
C LYS A 268 -13.51 2.82 -5.23
N VAL A 269 -13.60 2.58 -6.54
CA VAL A 269 -13.51 3.61 -7.58
C VAL A 269 -14.77 3.53 -8.44
N GLU A 270 -15.51 4.63 -8.54
CA GLU A 270 -16.75 4.62 -9.32
C GLU A 270 -17.11 5.97 -9.95
N ASN A 271 -18.04 5.92 -10.90
CA ASN A 271 -18.67 7.09 -11.53
C ASN A 271 -17.65 8.00 -12.23
N ASN A 272 -16.98 7.48 -13.26
CA ASN A 272 -16.05 8.20 -14.14
C ASN A 272 -14.76 8.71 -13.45
N ALA A 273 -14.34 8.07 -12.36
CA ALA A 273 -13.07 8.40 -11.71
C ALA A 273 -11.87 7.80 -12.46
N LYS A 274 -10.75 8.55 -12.53
CA LYS A 274 -9.56 8.19 -13.34
C LYS A 274 -8.22 8.41 -12.61
N PHE A 275 -7.30 7.45 -12.65
CA PHE A 275 -6.00 7.52 -11.95
C PHE A 275 -4.86 6.88 -12.74
N ASN A 276 -3.60 7.31 -12.46
CA ASN A 276 -2.39 6.77 -13.09
C ASN A 276 -2.04 5.38 -12.56
N GLU A 277 -2.28 5.15 -11.27
CA GLU A 277 -2.03 3.85 -10.64
C GLU A 277 -2.89 3.70 -9.39
N ILE A 278 -3.41 2.49 -9.20
CA ILE A 278 -4.11 2.09 -7.98
C ILE A 278 -3.58 0.73 -7.57
N THR A 279 -3.01 0.66 -6.36
CA THR A 279 -2.48 -0.58 -5.80
C THR A 279 -3.05 -0.76 -4.39
N GLY A 280 -3.58 -1.93 -4.06
CA GLY A 280 -3.99 -2.17 -2.68
C GLY A 280 -4.47 -3.57 -2.41
N TYR A 281 -4.87 -3.84 -1.16
CA TYR A 281 -5.35 -5.14 -0.72
C TYR A 281 -6.53 -5.68 -1.54
N GLY A 282 -7.44 -4.79 -1.95
CA GLY A 282 -8.51 -5.09 -2.89
C GLY A 282 -8.96 -3.83 -3.61
N ILE A 283 -9.41 -3.99 -4.86
CA ILE A 283 -9.91 -2.89 -5.68
C ILE A 283 -11.28 -3.28 -6.24
N TYR A 284 -12.25 -2.39 -6.12
CA TYR A 284 -13.57 -2.51 -6.73
C TYR A 284 -13.80 -1.34 -7.69
N LEU A 285 -14.01 -1.64 -8.97
CA LEU A 285 -14.26 -0.67 -10.03
C LEU A 285 -15.72 -0.77 -10.48
N ALA A 286 -16.41 0.37 -10.60
CA ALA A 286 -17.77 0.42 -11.10
C ALA A 286 -18.04 1.69 -11.91
N ASN A 287 -19.12 1.69 -12.70
CA ASN A 287 -19.68 2.88 -13.35
C ASN A 287 -18.62 3.74 -14.10
N ASN A 288 -17.98 3.16 -15.11
CA ASN A 288 -16.99 3.81 -15.97
C ASN A 288 -15.73 4.32 -15.23
N ALA A 289 -15.32 3.67 -14.13
CA ALA A 289 -14.00 3.90 -13.56
C ALA A 289 -12.91 3.45 -14.56
N GLU A 290 -11.83 4.22 -14.67
CA GLU A 290 -10.72 3.96 -15.61
C GLU A 290 -9.38 4.05 -14.87
N ILE A 291 -8.54 3.03 -15.00
CA ILE A 291 -7.15 3.06 -14.50
C ILE A 291 -6.23 3.05 -15.71
N VAL A 292 -5.41 4.08 -15.86
CA VAL A 292 -4.47 4.23 -16.97
C VAL A 292 -3.06 4.03 -16.45
N TYR A 293 -2.59 2.79 -16.45
CA TYR A 293 -1.28 2.45 -15.91
C TYR A 293 -0.14 3.06 -16.74
N GLU A 294 0.65 3.95 -16.15
CA GLU A 294 1.90 4.44 -16.74
C GLU A 294 3.09 3.57 -16.26
N GLN A 295 3.76 2.85 -17.16
CA GLN A 295 4.90 1.99 -16.79
C GLN A 295 6.04 2.81 -16.15
N GLY A 296 6.61 2.32 -15.03
CA GLY A 296 7.82 2.88 -14.40
C GLY A 296 7.59 3.76 -13.16
N LEU A 297 6.35 3.88 -12.67
CA LEU A 297 5.97 4.69 -11.50
C LEU A 297 6.58 4.20 -10.17
N ILE A 298 6.66 2.88 -9.94
CA ILE A 298 7.08 2.28 -8.65
C ILE A 298 8.56 2.50 -8.29
N ASN A 299 9.45 2.81 -9.25
CA ASN A 299 10.91 2.81 -9.00
C ASN A 299 11.58 4.21 -9.03
N SER A 300 10.82 5.31 -9.16
CA SER A 300 11.45 6.60 -9.51
C SER A 300 10.98 7.84 -8.76
N SER A 301 9.95 7.78 -7.91
CA SER A 301 9.16 9.00 -7.67
C SER A 301 9.13 9.58 -6.24
N PHE A 302 9.72 8.99 -5.20
CA PHE A 302 9.54 9.52 -3.82
C PHE A 302 10.85 9.83 -3.10
N SER A 303 10.94 11.02 -2.50
CA SER A 303 12.18 11.61 -1.98
C SER A 303 12.54 11.22 -0.54
N SER A 304 11.70 10.43 0.14
CA SER A 304 11.87 10.11 1.57
C SER A 304 11.63 8.62 1.89
N GLY A 305 12.47 7.72 1.39
CA GLY A 305 12.46 6.30 1.79
C GLY A 305 13.80 5.63 1.55
N PRO A 306 14.09 4.46 2.15
CA PRO A 306 15.27 3.69 1.79
C PRO A 306 15.15 3.36 0.30
N GLY A 307 16.09 3.85 -0.50
CA GLY A 307 16.18 3.52 -1.92
C GLY A 307 16.15 2.01 -2.10
N GLY A 308 15.51 1.55 -3.19
CA GLY A 308 15.35 0.14 -3.51
C GLY A 308 16.60 -0.67 -3.18
N GLY A 309 16.43 -1.70 -2.35
CA GLY A 309 17.51 -2.59 -1.96
C GLY A 309 18.05 -3.34 -3.17
N TRP A 310 19.37 -3.34 -3.33
CA TRP A 310 20.05 -4.21 -4.29
C TRP A 310 20.32 -5.55 -3.62
N GLU A 311 19.79 -6.64 -4.21
CA GLU A 311 20.22 -7.99 -3.86
C GLU A 311 21.53 -8.28 -4.61
N VAL A 312 22.61 -8.54 -3.87
CA VAL A 312 23.87 -9.01 -4.46
C VAL A 312 23.70 -10.48 -4.81
N ALA A 313 23.33 -10.76 -6.06
CA ALA A 313 23.09 -12.12 -6.56
C ALA A 313 24.36 -13.01 -6.52
N SER A 314 25.55 -12.43 -6.64
CA SER A 314 26.82 -13.08 -6.32
C SER A 314 27.96 -12.07 -6.29
N TRP A 315 29.03 -12.40 -5.57
CA TRP A 315 30.30 -11.69 -5.61
C TRP A 315 31.42 -12.68 -5.96
N LYS A 316 32.43 -12.24 -6.70
CA LYS A 316 33.65 -13.02 -6.96
C LYS A 316 34.84 -12.07 -7.03
N GLU A 317 35.86 -12.31 -6.19
CA GLU A 317 37.16 -11.66 -6.36
C GLU A 317 37.90 -12.27 -7.55
N THR A 318 38.57 -11.41 -8.31
CA THR A 318 39.50 -11.82 -9.35
C THR A 318 40.87 -11.31 -8.92
N GLU A 319 41.81 -12.23 -8.66
CA GLU A 319 43.23 -11.90 -8.48
C GLU A 319 43.90 -11.57 -9.82
#